data_AF-A0A8C4P3N0-F1
#
_entry.id   AF-A0A8C4P3N0-F1
#
_cell.length_a   1.000
_cell.length_b   1.000
_cell.length_c   1.000
_cell.angle_alpha   90.00
_cell.angle_beta   90.00
_cell.angle_gamma   90.00
#
_symmetry.space_group_name_H-M   'P 1'
#
loop_
_entity.id
_entity.type
_entity.pdbx_description
1 polymer ?
#
loop_
_entity_poly.entity_id
_entity_poly.type
_entity_poly.pdbx_seq_one_letter_code
_entity_poly.pdbx_strand_id
1 'polypeptide(L)'
;MAKAGFVHCPNEPDVAKCFFCLIELEGWEPNDDPWVEHSKRRNCGFLSLTKHFDDLTMEEFYMLEMTRLRTFLCETGRSIINSFEEEVAATRKRLVDNFVSKHQYISQMPTACHDDPPAQSSESSYYQSKKIQEKCEV
;
A
#
# COMPACT_ATOMS: atom_id res chain seq x y z
N MET A 1 -23.21 -12.42 9.46
CA MET A 1 -22.51 -11.50 8.54
C MET A 1 -22.80 -10.03 8.85
N ALA A 2 -24.00 -9.51 8.56
CA ALA A 2 -24.31 -8.08 8.64
C ALA A 2 -24.00 -7.40 9.99
N LYS A 3 -24.31 -8.06 11.11
CA LYS A 3 -24.02 -7.54 12.46
C LYS A 3 -22.52 -7.34 12.73
N ALA A 4 -21.65 -8.09 12.04
CA ALA A 4 -20.20 -7.91 12.09
C ALA A 4 -19.69 -6.92 11.02
N GLY A 5 -20.58 -6.22 10.32
CA GLY A 5 -20.26 -5.20 9.33
C GLY A 5 -19.98 -5.73 7.93
N PHE A 6 -20.31 -6.99 7.62
CA PHE A 6 -20.08 -7.55 6.29
C PHE A 6 -21.25 -7.32 5.32
N VAL A 7 -20.89 -7.00 4.08
CA VAL A 7 -21.78 -6.87 2.92
C VAL A 7 -21.31 -7.85 1.84
N HIS A 8 -22.24 -8.55 1.19
CA HIS A 8 -21.94 -9.51 0.13
C HIS A 8 -21.47 -8.79 -1.15
N CYS A 9 -20.43 -9.33 -1.80
CA CYS A 9 -19.93 -8.86 -3.09
C CYS A 9 -20.64 -9.61 -4.23
N PRO A 10 -21.54 -8.99 -5.02
CA PRO A 10 -22.42 -9.71 -5.94
C PRO A 10 -21.75 -10.56 -7.02
N ASN A 11 -20.51 -10.24 -7.38
CA ASN A 11 -19.77 -10.91 -8.45
C ASN A 11 -18.94 -12.12 -7.96
N GLU A 12 -18.88 -12.34 -6.64
CA GLU A 12 -18.04 -13.35 -6.01
C GLU A 12 -18.92 -14.12 -5.00
N PRO A 13 -19.19 -15.42 -5.21
CA PRO A 13 -20.32 -16.13 -4.59
C PRO A 13 -20.29 -16.23 -3.06
N ASP A 14 -19.11 -16.13 -2.44
CA ASP A 14 -18.93 -16.22 -1.00
C ASP A 14 -18.07 -15.08 -0.41
N VAL A 15 -17.68 -14.11 -1.22
CA VAL A 15 -16.90 -12.97 -0.72
C VAL A 15 -17.82 -12.01 0.04
N ALA A 16 -17.42 -11.72 1.26
CA ALA A 16 -18.04 -10.73 2.12
C ALA A 16 -17.04 -9.65 2.50
N LYS A 17 -17.40 -8.39 2.26
CA LYS A 17 -16.55 -7.22 2.52
C LYS A 17 -17.07 -6.40 3.70
N CYS A 18 -16.18 -6.01 4.60
CA CYS A 18 -16.56 -5.08 5.66
C CYS A 18 -16.82 -3.68 5.08
N PHE A 19 -17.96 -3.06 5.37
CA PHE A 19 -18.26 -1.70 4.90
C PHE A 19 -17.36 -0.61 5.51
N PHE A 20 -16.69 -0.92 6.63
CA PHE A 20 -15.90 0.02 7.40
C PHE A 20 -14.40 -0.11 7.13
N CYS A 21 -13.81 -1.27 7.46
CA CYS A 21 -12.37 -1.50 7.32
C CYS A 21 -11.97 -2.10 5.96
N LEU A 22 -12.95 -2.43 5.11
CA LEU A 22 -12.78 -2.91 3.75
C LEU A 22 -12.06 -4.26 3.60
N ILE A 23 -11.88 -5.02 4.69
CA ILE A 23 -11.41 -6.40 4.56
C ILE A 23 -12.43 -7.24 3.80
N GLU A 24 -11.93 -8.03 2.87
CA GLU A 24 -12.66 -9.05 2.13
C GLU A 24 -12.30 -10.41 2.69
N LEU A 25 -13.31 -11.23 2.97
CA LEU A 25 -13.18 -12.61 3.42
C LEU A 25 -14.03 -13.52 2.54
N GLU A 26 -13.46 -14.66 2.20
CA GLU A 26 -14.07 -15.74 1.41
C GLU A 26 -13.86 -17.09 2.14
N GLY A 27 -14.45 -18.16 1.62
CA GLY A 27 -14.29 -19.50 2.15
C GLY A 27 -15.05 -19.74 3.47
N TRP A 28 -16.22 -19.10 3.62
CA TRP A 28 -17.01 -19.19 4.85
C TRP A 28 -17.59 -20.58 5.08
N GLU A 29 -17.41 -21.11 6.28
CA GLU A 29 -18.04 -22.33 6.74
C GLU A 29 -19.34 -22.02 7.52
N PRO A 30 -20.33 -22.93 7.54
CA PRO A 30 -21.60 -22.71 8.25
C PRO A 30 -21.45 -22.43 9.76
N ASN A 31 -20.31 -22.82 10.36
CA ASN A 31 -20.05 -22.67 11.79
C ASN A 31 -19.19 -21.46 12.13
N ASP A 32 -18.76 -20.67 11.14
CA ASP A 32 -17.95 -19.48 11.37
C ASP A 32 -18.76 -18.40 12.08
N ASP A 33 -18.17 -17.81 13.13
CA ASP A 33 -18.69 -16.59 13.73
C ASP A 33 -18.08 -15.36 13.02
N PRO A 34 -18.89 -14.56 12.29
CA PRO A 34 -18.34 -13.45 11.51
C PRO A 34 -17.70 -12.35 12.35
N TRP A 35 -18.15 -12.15 13.60
CA TRP A 35 -17.54 -11.16 14.49
C TRP A 35 -16.14 -11.62 14.93
N VAL A 36 -16.02 -12.89 15.27
CA VAL A 36 -14.74 -13.52 15.64
C VAL A 36 -13.78 -13.50 14.45
N GLU A 37 -14.24 -13.92 13.27
CA GLU A 37 -13.41 -13.96 12.07
C GLU A 37 -12.94 -12.56 11.62
N HIS A 38 -13.78 -11.54 11.80
CA HIS A 38 -13.41 -10.15 11.52
C HIS A 38 -12.40 -9.61 12.54
N SER A 39 -12.64 -9.79 13.85
CA SER A 39 -11.78 -9.26 14.91
C SER A 39 -10.38 -9.89 14.93
N LYS A 40 -10.26 -11.18 14.55
CA LYS A 40 -8.96 -11.86 14.39
C LYS A 40 -8.09 -11.27 13.27
N ARG A 41 -8.70 -10.77 12.20
CA ARG A 41 -7.99 -10.36 10.97
C ARG A 41 -7.71 -8.87 10.88
N ARG A 42 -8.55 -8.02 11.49
CA ARG A 42 -8.39 -6.56 11.46
C ARG A 42 -8.83 -5.90 12.76
N ASN A 43 -8.10 -4.87 13.16
CA ASN A 43 -8.60 -3.88 14.10
C ASN A 43 -9.56 -2.93 13.37
N CYS A 44 -10.86 -3.04 13.63
CA CYS A 44 -11.91 -2.34 12.91
C CYS A 44 -12.67 -1.39 13.83
N GLY A 45 -12.70 -0.09 13.49
CA GLY A 45 -13.39 0.94 14.29
C GLY A 45 -14.88 0.66 14.50
N PHE A 46 -15.53 -0.02 13.55
CA PHE A 46 -16.92 -0.46 13.70
C PHE A 46 -17.10 -1.52 14.80
N LEU A 47 -16.21 -2.51 14.89
CA LEU A 47 -16.28 -3.53 15.95
C LEU A 47 -15.94 -2.97 17.33
N SER A 48 -15.17 -1.89 17.37
CA SER A 48 -14.77 -1.19 18.60
C SER A 48 -15.83 -0.23 19.14
N LEU A 49 -16.99 -0.11 18.50
CA LEU A 49 -18.09 0.71 19.00
C LEU A 49 -18.63 0.17 20.32
N THR A 50 -18.72 1.06 21.30
CA THR A 50 -19.26 0.76 22.63
C THR A 50 -20.77 1.00 22.74
N LYS A 51 -21.35 1.71 21.76
CA LYS A 51 -22.77 2.06 21.67
C LYS A 51 -23.38 1.52 20.39
N HIS A 52 -24.70 1.35 20.37
CA HIS A 52 -25.41 1.12 19.13
C HIS A 52 -25.30 2.35 18.22
N PHE A 53 -25.41 2.13 16.90
CA PHE A 53 -25.24 3.20 15.92
C PHE A 53 -26.25 4.34 16.11
N ASP A 54 -27.48 4.00 16.46
CA ASP A 54 -28.57 4.96 16.71
C ASP A 54 -28.39 5.78 18.00
N ASP A 55 -27.48 5.35 18.89
CA ASP A 55 -27.21 6.01 20.17
C ASP A 55 -25.93 6.89 20.13
N LEU A 56 -25.29 7.00 18.96
CA LEU A 56 -24.11 7.83 18.78
C LEU A 56 -24.49 9.30 18.76
N THR A 57 -23.68 10.14 19.43
CA THR A 57 -23.78 11.58 19.24
C THR A 57 -23.28 11.96 17.84
N MET A 58 -23.63 13.16 17.37
CA MET A 58 -23.13 13.69 16.10
C MET A 58 -21.60 13.73 16.04
N GLU A 59 -20.94 14.03 17.16
CA GLU A 59 -19.48 14.04 17.27
C GLU A 59 -18.90 12.62 17.11
N GLU A 60 -19.46 11.64 17.83
CA GLU A 60 -19.03 10.24 17.75
C GLU A 60 -19.21 9.67 16.35
N PHE A 61 -20.38 9.94 15.73
CA PHE A 61 -20.65 9.55 14.35
C PHE A 61 -19.67 10.22 13.37
N TYR A 62 -19.41 11.52 13.51
CA TYR A 62 -18.48 12.23 12.66
C TYR A 62 -17.07 11.64 12.75
N MET A 63 -16.57 11.37 13.95
CA MET A 63 -15.26 10.75 14.15
C MET A 63 -15.17 9.34 13.57
N LEU A 64 -16.25 8.56 13.71
CA LEU A 64 -16.37 7.23 13.11
C LEU A 64 -16.29 7.31 11.59
N GLU A 65 -17.06 8.22 10.98
CA GLU A 65 -17.09 8.39 9.53
C GLU A 65 -15.78 8.96 8.97
N MET A 66 -15.14 9.89 9.68
CA MET A 66 -13.80 10.36 9.33
C MET A 66 -12.77 9.23 9.34
N THR A 67 -12.88 8.29 10.28
CA THR A 67 -12.02 7.10 10.34
C THR A 67 -12.31 6.15 9.17
N ARG A 68 -13.58 5.96 8.83
CA ARG A 68 -14.01 5.16 7.69
C ARG A 68 -13.47 5.73 6.37
N LEU A 69 -13.63 7.03 6.15
CA LEU A 69 -13.16 7.73 4.96
C LEU A 69 -11.64 7.68 4.84
N ARG A 70 -10.91 7.91 5.95
CA ARG A 70 -9.45 7.74 5.97
C ARG A 70 -9.05 6.33 5.54
N THR A 71 -9.72 5.32 6.09
CA THR A 71 -9.45 3.92 5.74
C THR A 71 -9.68 3.69 4.26
N PHE A 72 -10.81 4.15 3.72
CA PHE A 72 -11.11 4.04 2.29
C PHE A 72 -10.06 4.69 1.39
N LEU A 73 -9.67 5.93 1.67
CA LEU A 73 -8.68 6.65 0.88
C LEU A 73 -7.30 5.97 0.94
N CYS A 74 -6.88 5.52 2.12
CA CYS A 74 -5.60 4.84 2.27
C CYS A 74 -5.57 3.47 1.60
N GLU A 75 -6.62 2.64 1.76
CA GLU A 75 -6.70 1.33 1.11
C GLU A 75 -6.75 1.47 -0.42
N THR A 76 -7.57 2.39 -0.93
CA THR A 76 -7.69 2.64 -2.38
C THR A 76 -6.38 3.14 -2.97
N GLY A 77 -5.74 4.12 -2.32
CA GLY A 77 -4.45 4.64 -2.75
C GLY A 77 -3.37 3.56 -2.76
N ARG A 78 -3.29 2.74 -1.70
CA ARG A 78 -2.35 1.61 -1.63
C ARG A 78 -2.62 0.56 -2.72
N SER A 79 -3.88 0.23 -2.98
CA SER A 79 -4.25 -0.70 -4.05
C SER A 79 -3.82 -0.20 -5.44
N ILE A 80 -4.00 1.09 -5.72
CA ILE A 80 -3.59 1.70 -7.00
C ILE A 80 -2.07 1.66 -7.14
N ILE A 81 -1.33 2.01 -6.09
CA ILE A 81 0.13 1.98 -6.08
C ILE A 81 0.64 0.55 -6.34
N ASN A 82 0.11 -0.45 -5.61
CA ASN A 82 0.52 -1.84 -5.77
C ASN A 82 0.27 -2.34 -7.21
N SER A 83 -0.93 -2.06 -7.77
CA SER A 83 -1.25 -2.42 -9.15
C SER A 83 -0.27 -1.79 -10.16
N PHE A 84 0.10 -0.53 -9.94
CA PHE A 84 1.06 0.15 -10.79
C PHE A 84 2.46 -0.46 -10.67
N GLU A 85 2.91 -0.78 -9.45
CA GLU A 85 4.20 -1.42 -9.20
C GLU A 85 4.29 -2.80 -9.88
N GLU A 86 3.21 -3.58 -9.83
CA GLU A 86 3.10 -4.87 -10.53
C GLU A 86 3.23 -4.71 -12.05
N GLU A 87 2.54 -3.72 -12.63
CA GLU A 87 2.64 -3.42 -14.07
C GLU A 87 4.04 -2.97 -14.48
N VAL A 88 4.69 -2.14 -13.66
CA VAL A 88 6.07 -1.70 -13.86
C VAL A 88 7.03 -2.89 -13.81
N ALA A 89 6.89 -3.77 -12.81
CA ALA A 89 7.71 -4.96 -12.67
C ALA A 89 7.53 -5.91 -13.87
N ALA A 90 6.29 -6.15 -14.29
CA ALA A 90 5.99 -6.96 -15.46
C ALA A 90 6.58 -6.37 -16.75
N THR A 91 6.49 -5.05 -16.92
CA THR A 91 7.05 -4.34 -18.08
C THR A 91 8.57 -4.41 -18.10
N ARG A 92 9.23 -4.17 -16.96
CA ARG A 92 10.67 -4.34 -16.81
C ARG A 92 11.10 -5.76 -17.18
N LYS A 93 10.41 -6.77 -16.68
CA LYS A 93 10.69 -8.18 -17.00
C LYS A 93 10.60 -8.44 -18.51
N ARG A 94 9.52 -8.01 -19.16
CA ARG A 94 9.35 -8.17 -20.63
C ARG A 94 10.47 -7.51 -21.42
N LEU A 95 10.92 -6.32 -21.00
CA LEU A 95 12.05 -5.64 -21.65
C LEU A 95 13.34 -6.44 -21.50
N VAL A 96 13.69 -6.85 -20.27
CA VAL A 96 14.88 -7.65 -19.99
C VAL A 96 14.87 -8.95 -20.79
N ASP A 97 13.76 -9.69 -20.76
CA ASP A 97 13.61 -10.95 -21.48
C ASP A 97 13.80 -10.76 -22.99
N ASN A 98 13.27 -9.68 -23.56
CA ASN A 98 13.43 -9.33 -24.98
C ASN A 98 14.90 -9.03 -25.34
N PHE A 99 15.60 -8.23 -24.53
CA PHE A 99 17.02 -7.91 -24.77
C PHE A 99 17.93 -9.14 -24.61
N VAL A 100 17.70 -9.97 -23.58
CA VAL A 100 18.45 -11.21 -23.37
C VAL A 100 18.23 -12.17 -24.54
N SER A 101 16.97 -12.34 -24.98
CA SER A 101 16.61 -13.29 -26.04
C SER A 101 17.05 -12.85 -27.43
N LYS A 102 16.97 -11.55 -27.76
CA LYS A 102 17.30 -11.03 -29.09
C LYS A 102 18.77 -10.67 -29.29
N HIS A 103 19.49 -10.31 -28.22
CA HIS A 103 20.83 -9.73 -28.36
C HIS A 103 21.96 -10.50 -27.68
N GLN A 104 21.71 -11.71 -27.12
CA GLN A 104 22.74 -12.49 -26.38
C GLN A 104 23.59 -11.61 -25.45
N TYR A 105 22.95 -10.66 -24.78
CA TYR A 105 23.67 -9.76 -23.88
C TYR A 105 24.02 -10.53 -22.61
N ILE A 106 25.24 -11.08 -22.57
CA ILE A 106 25.86 -11.56 -21.33
C ILE A 106 26.17 -10.30 -20.52
N SER A 107 25.42 -10.08 -19.44
CA SER A 107 25.75 -9.06 -18.46
C SER A 107 27.16 -9.35 -17.93
N GLN A 108 28.14 -8.54 -18.33
CA GLN A 108 29.43 -8.53 -17.65
C GLN A 108 29.15 -7.99 -16.25
N MET A 109 29.34 -8.83 -15.24
CA MET A 109 29.41 -8.36 -13.85
C MET A 109 30.51 -7.28 -13.77
N PRO A 110 30.36 -6.25 -12.92
CA PRO A 110 31.37 -5.21 -12.80
C PRO A 110 32.70 -5.87 -12.39
N THR A 111 33.68 -5.83 -13.29
CA THR A 111 35.05 -6.21 -12.96
C THR A 111 35.51 -5.28 -11.84
N ALA A 112 36.02 -5.85 -10.75
CA ALA A 112 36.63 -5.09 -9.67
C ALA A 112 37.66 -4.15 -10.29
N CYS A 113 37.44 -2.84 -10.12
CA CYS A 113 38.33 -1.80 -10.61
C CYS A 113 39.70 -2.03 -9.99
N HIS A 114 40.69 -2.40 -10.79
CA HIS A 114 42.09 -2.35 -10.38
C HIS A 114 42.51 -0.89 -10.25
N ASP A 115 43.16 -0.60 -9.11
CA ASP A 115 43.71 0.69 -8.72
C ASP A 115 44.65 1.29 -9.78
N ASP A 116 44.54 2.59 -10.02
CA ASP A 116 45.60 3.42 -10.60
C ASP A 116 45.45 4.90 -10.17
N PRO A 117 46.52 5.73 -10.20
CA PRO A 117 46.89 6.70 -9.14
C PRO A 117 46.36 8.13 -9.35
N PRO A 118 46.64 9.10 -8.43
CA PRO A 118 45.84 10.32 -8.30
C PRO A 118 46.23 11.40 -9.30
N ALA A 119 45.24 11.96 -10.00
CA ALA A 119 45.39 13.15 -10.83
C ALA A 119 44.52 14.31 -10.30
N GLN A 120 45.22 15.19 -9.58
CA GLN A 120 45.04 16.62 -9.33
C GLN A 120 43.73 17.33 -9.76
N SER A 121 43.07 17.81 -8.71
CA SER A 121 42.20 18.99 -8.55
C SER A 121 42.06 20.00 -9.70
N SER A 122 40.81 20.29 -10.07
CA SER A 122 40.33 21.66 -10.27
C SER A 122 38.86 21.77 -9.86
N GLU A 123 38.63 22.18 -8.62
CA GLU A 123 37.33 22.61 -8.09
C GLU A 123 36.95 23.97 -8.69
N SER A 124 35.79 24.12 -9.34
CA SER A 124 35.04 25.40 -9.36
C SER A 124 33.67 25.31 -10.06
N SER A 125 32.73 24.49 -9.57
CA SER A 125 31.31 24.74 -9.88
C SER A 125 30.28 24.14 -8.91
N TYR A 126 30.67 23.23 -8.01
CA TYR A 126 29.69 22.51 -7.18
C TYR A 126 29.34 23.19 -5.84
N TYR A 127 30.15 24.14 -5.36
CA TYR A 127 30.01 24.69 -4.00
C TYR A 127 29.16 25.97 -3.85
N GLN A 128 28.55 26.51 -4.93
CA GLN A 128 27.87 27.82 -4.84
C GLN A 128 26.34 27.78 -4.70
N SER A 129 25.66 26.63 -4.51
CA SER A 129 24.19 26.68 -4.30
C SER A 129 23.56 25.67 -3.34
N LYS A 130 24.37 24.87 -2.61
CA LYS A 130 23.90 24.29 -1.34
C LYS A 130 23.60 25.33 -0.25
N LYS A 131 23.83 26.63 -0.52
CA LYS A 131 23.40 27.76 0.32
C LYS A 131 21.94 28.19 0.17
N ILE A 132 21.11 27.48 -0.60
CA ILE A 132 19.66 27.74 -0.68
C ILE A 132 18.85 26.78 0.21
N GLN A 133 19.43 25.67 0.67
CA GLN A 133 18.67 24.63 1.39
C GLN A 133 18.84 24.64 2.91
N GLU A 134 19.65 25.56 3.45
CA GLU A 134 19.86 25.75 4.90
C GLU A 134 19.10 27.00 5.40
N LYS A 135 17.82 27.12 4.99
CA LYS A 135 16.89 28.14 5.51
C LYS A 135 15.46 27.60 5.71
N CYS A 136 15.35 26.31 6.04
CA CYS A 136 14.12 25.68 6.51
C CYS A 136 14.38 24.90 7.81
N GLU A 137 15.01 25.54 8.79
CA GLU A 137 14.92 25.17 10.21
C GLU A 137 14.92 26.45 11.06
N VAL A 138 13.76 27.12 11.09
CA VAL A 138 13.18 27.83 12.25
C VAL A 138 11.67 27.78 12.09
#